data_AF-A0A1T4K275-F1
#
_entry.id   AF-A0A1T4K275-F1
#
_cell.length_a   1.000
_cell.length_b   1.000
_cell.length_c   1.000
_cell.angle_alpha   90.00
_cell.angle_beta   90.00
_cell.angle_gamma   90.00
#
_symmetry.space_group_name_H-M   'P 1'
#
loop_
_entity.id
_entity.type
_entity.pdbx_description
1 polymer ?
#
loop_
_entity_poly.entity_id
_entity_poly.type
_entity_poly.pdbx_seq_one_letter_code
_entity_poly.pdbx_strand_id
1 'polypeptide(L)'
;MSGNIIIDNRLLKAYDRLSDISKYTGKSKEYTEKLWEILISDHELMEEFVFYLDNHTFMDKYKVKGYGMIDLYFLNIRYVEMQQDVGKNYSDTDKDALALDTFMMMADMKKNPEIYIKKLEEGPGMDRFM
;
A
#
# COMPACT_ATOMS: atom_id res chain seq x y z
N MET A 1 17.15 -16.53 -25.66
CA MET A 1 17.22 -15.18 -25.07
C MET A 1 15.90 -14.45 -25.31
N SER A 2 14.85 -14.82 -24.57
CA SER A 2 13.48 -14.32 -24.81
C SER A 2 12.82 -13.79 -23.52
N GLY A 3 13.58 -13.67 -22.43
CA GLY A 3 13.08 -13.32 -21.10
C GLY A 3 12.88 -11.82 -20.88
N ASN A 4 13.70 -10.95 -21.47
CA ASN A 4 13.61 -9.49 -21.22
C ASN A 4 12.32 -8.86 -21.78
N ILE A 5 11.93 -9.21 -23.01
CA ILE A 5 10.78 -8.59 -23.69
C ILE A 5 9.45 -8.83 -22.95
N ILE A 6 9.31 -9.98 -22.28
CA ILE A 6 8.09 -10.33 -21.53
C ILE A 6 8.02 -9.54 -20.21
N ILE A 7 9.17 -9.29 -19.58
CA ILE A 7 9.27 -8.52 -18.34
C ILE A 7 8.89 -7.05 -18.61
N ASP A 8 9.41 -6.46 -19.69
CA ASP A 8 9.11 -5.09 -20.08
C ASP A 8 7.60 -4.85 -20.29
N ASN A 9 6.90 -5.77 -20.95
CA ASN A 9 5.46 -5.62 -21.19
C ASN A 9 4.61 -5.75 -19.91
N ARG A 10 5.04 -6.57 -18.94
CA ARG A 10 4.35 -6.68 -17.64
C ARG A 10 4.53 -5.40 -16.81
N LEU A 11 5.74 -4.85 -16.82
CA LEU A 11 6.04 -3.60 -16.12
C LEU A 11 5.29 -2.41 -16.72
N LEU A 12 5.24 -2.31 -18.05
CA LEU A 12 4.44 -1.28 -18.72
C LEU A 12 2.96 -1.35 -18.33
N LYS A 13 2.38 -2.55 -18.33
CA LYS A 13 0.99 -2.75 -17.90
C LYS A 13 0.78 -2.41 -16.42
N ALA A 14 1.72 -2.78 -15.55
CA ALA A 14 1.64 -2.45 -14.13
C ALA A 14 1.70 -0.94 -13.91
N TYR A 15 2.56 -0.23 -14.63
CA TYR A 15 2.64 1.23 -14.57
C TYR A 15 1.38 1.92 -15.10
N ASP A 16 0.85 1.47 -16.25
CA ASP A 16 -0.39 2.01 -16.80
C ASP A 16 -1.55 1.86 -15.81
N ARG A 17 -1.69 0.67 -15.21
CA ARG A 17 -2.69 0.41 -14.17
C ARG A 17 -2.48 1.27 -12.93
N LEU A 18 -1.25 1.42 -12.47
CA LEU A 18 -0.93 2.30 -11.35
C LEU A 18 -1.32 3.74 -11.65
N SER A 19 -1.01 4.23 -12.86
CA SER A 19 -1.38 5.58 -13.33
C SER A 19 -2.89 5.78 -13.37
N ASP A 20 -3.63 4.78 -13.84
CA ASP A 20 -5.10 4.83 -13.91
C ASP A 20 -5.74 4.84 -12.52
N ILE A 21 -5.28 3.97 -11.61
CA ILE A 21 -5.75 3.94 -10.22
C ILE A 21 -5.40 5.25 -9.52
N SER A 22 -4.17 5.76 -9.66
CA SER A 22 -3.78 7.04 -9.08
C SER A 22 -4.65 8.20 -9.58
N LYS A 23 -4.99 8.24 -10.87
CA LYS A 23 -5.89 9.27 -11.41
C LYS A 23 -7.30 9.13 -10.85
N TYR A 24 -7.81 7.91 -10.77
CA TYR A 24 -9.15 7.62 -10.24
C TYR A 24 -9.26 8.04 -8.77
N THR A 25 -8.24 7.73 -7.98
CA THR A 25 -8.15 8.01 -6.55
C THR A 25 -7.72 9.46 -6.23
N GLY A 26 -7.49 10.29 -7.26
CA GLY A 26 -7.08 11.69 -7.10
C GLY A 26 -5.65 11.89 -6.59
N LYS A 27 -4.79 10.86 -6.65
CA LYS A 27 -3.38 10.95 -6.25
C LYS A 27 -2.59 11.78 -7.26
N SER A 28 -1.58 12.51 -6.77
CA SER A 28 -0.72 13.32 -7.64
C SER A 28 0.18 12.45 -8.53
N LYS A 29 0.67 13.04 -9.62
CA LYS A 29 1.65 12.38 -10.48
C LYS A 29 2.94 12.07 -9.72
N GLU A 30 3.38 12.98 -8.85
CA GLU A 30 4.56 12.80 -7.99
C GLU A 30 4.42 11.60 -7.06
N TYR A 31 3.25 11.39 -6.47
CA TYR A 31 2.96 10.21 -5.65
C TYR A 31 3.08 8.93 -6.47
N THR A 32 2.51 8.94 -7.68
CA THR A 32 2.49 7.80 -8.61
C THR A 32 3.91 7.43 -9.03
N GLU A 33 4.72 8.41 -9.44
CA GLU A 33 6.11 8.22 -9.85
C GLU A 33 6.95 7.69 -8.68
N LYS A 34 6.79 8.27 -7.49
CA LYS A 34 7.49 7.79 -6.28
C LYS A 34 7.14 6.35 -5.93
N LEU A 35 5.85 5.99 -5.99
CA LEU A 35 5.42 4.62 -5.72
C LEU A 35 5.98 3.66 -6.78
N TRP A 36 5.98 4.07 -8.05
CA TRP A 36 6.56 3.29 -9.13
C TRP A 36 8.07 3.06 -8.94
N GLU A 37 8.84 4.09 -8.60
CA GLU A 37 10.29 3.98 -8.32
C GLU A 37 10.59 2.99 -7.19
N ILE A 38 9.75 2.99 -6.15
CA ILE A 38 9.83 2.03 -5.05
C ILE A 38 9.57 0.62 -5.56
N LEU A 39 8.50 0.41 -6.33
CA LEU A 39 8.13 -0.91 -6.85
C LEU A 39 9.21 -1.48 -7.77
N ILE A 40 9.78 -0.69 -8.69
CA ILE A 40 10.85 -1.18 -9.57
C ILE A 40 12.14 -1.50 -8.82
N SER A 41 12.35 -0.85 -7.65
CA SER A 41 13.53 -1.07 -6.80
C SER A 41 13.35 -2.27 -5.85
N ASP A 42 12.10 -2.72 -5.63
CA ASP A 42 11.75 -3.77 -4.69
C ASP A 42 10.93 -4.86 -5.37
N HIS A 43 11.62 -5.88 -5.88
CA HIS A 43 11.00 -6.95 -6.67
C HIS A 43 9.90 -7.70 -5.90
N GLU A 44 10.07 -7.92 -4.59
CA GLU A 44 9.06 -8.61 -3.77
C GLU A 44 7.79 -7.77 -3.65
N LEU A 45 7.94 -6.45 -3.49
CA LEU A 45 6.81 -5.52 -3.45
C LEU A 45 6.12 -5.37 -4.82
N MET A 46 6.89 -5.43 -5.91
CA MET A 46 6.34 -5.46 -7.28
C MET A 46 5.51 -6.72 -7.53
N GLU A 47 5.96 -7.90 -7.07
CA GLU A 47 5.19 -9.13 -7.19
C GLU A 47 3.87 -9.05 -6.43
N GLU A 48 3.87 -8.52 -5.20
CA GLU A 48 2.64 -8.25 -4.44
C GLU A 48 1.72 -7.26 -5.17
N PHE A 49 2.27 -6.22 -5.79
CA PHE A 49 1.49 -5.23 -6.54
C PHE A 49 0.84 -5.83 -7.78
N VAL A 50 1.58 -6.61 -8.58
CA VAL A 50 1.02 -7.31 -9.74
C VAL A 50 -0.07 -8.30 -9.30
N PHE A 51 0.14 -9.02 -8.20
CA PHE A 51 -0.88 -9.91 -7.64
C PHE A 51 -2.14 -9.14 -7.20
N TYR A 52 -1.97 -7.98 -6.57
CA TYR A 52 -3.07 -7.10 -6.19
C TYR A 52 -3.87 -6.62 -7.40
N LEU A 53 -3.21 -6.23 -8.50
CA LEU A 53 -3.88 -5.79 -9.72
C LEU A 53 -4.79 -6.87 -10.34
N ASP A 54 -4.41 -8.15 -10.21
CA ASP A 54 -5.17 -9.26 -10.76
C ASP A 54 -6.28 -9.78 -9.81
N ASN A 55 -6.07 -9.69 -8.50
CA ASN A 55 -6.93 -10.34 -7.50
C ASN A 55 -7.67 -9.36 -6.57
N HIS A 56 -7.32 -8.07 -6.59
CA HIS A 56 -7.78 -7.04 -5.64
C HIS A 56 -7.62 -7.46 -4.17
N THR A 57 -6.58 -8.24 -3.88
CA THR A 57 -6.23 -8.72 -2.54
C THR A 57 -4.71 -8.85 -2.42
N PHE A 58 -4.21 -8.79 -1.20
CA PHE A 58 -2.76 -8.93 -0.93
C PHE A 58 -2.38 -10.41 -0.86
N MET A 59 -1.20 -10.74 -1.37
CA MET A 59 -0.68 -12.11 -1.26
C MET A 59 -0.17 -12.38 0.18
N ASP A 60 0.24 -11.32 0.88
CA ASP A 60 0.71 -11.32 2.28
C ASP A 60 1.94 -12.22 2.51
N LYS A 61 2.70 -12.49 1.45
CA LYS A 61 3.97 -13.21 1.55
C LYS A 61 5.09 -12.28 1.96
N TYR A 62 5.02 -11.02 1.52
CA TYR A 62 6.00 -10.02 1.87
C TYR A 62 5.81 -9.54 3.32
N LYS A 63 6.82 -9.77 4.16
CA LYS A 63 6.78 -9.45 5.59
C LYS A 63 7.99 -8.63 6.01
N VAL A 64 7.73 -7.53 6.72
CA VAL A 64 8.78 -6.73 7.36
C VAL A 64 8.61 -6.90 8.87
N LYS A 65 9.65 -7.43 9.52
CA LYS A 65 9.68 -7.64 10.98
C LYS A 65 8.48 -8.44 11.54
N GLY A 66 7.94 -9.36 10.73
CA GLY A 66 6.82 -10.23 11.10
C GLY A 66 5.44 -9.72 10.68
N TYR A 67 5.33 -8.45 10.28
CA TYR A 67 4.09 -7.82 9.81
C TYR A 67 4.00 -7.83 8.29
N GLY A 68 2.82 -8.17 7.78
CA GLY A 68 2.53 -8.25 6.35
C GLY A 68 1.79 -7.04 5.79
N MET A 69 1.47 -7.12 4.51
CA MET A 69 0.66 -6.10 3.82
C MET A 69 -0.74 -5.99 4.42
N ILE A 70 -1.32 -7.11 4.88
CA ILE A 70 -2.65 -7.14 5.50
C ILE A 70 -2.65 -6.36 6.82
N ASP A 71 -1.61 -6.53 7.65
CA ASP A 71 -1.49 -5.81 8.93
C ASP A 71 -1.42 -4.30 8.71
N LEU A 72 -0.63 -3.86 7.74
CA LEU A 72 -0.52 -2.45 7.35
C LEU A 72 -1.80 -1.93 6.72
N TYR A 73 -2.53 -2.74 5.96
CA TYR A 73 -3.82 -2.35 5.38
C TYR A 73 -4.84 -2.07 6.49
N PHE A 74 -4.93 -2.94 7.51
CA PHE A 74 -5.78 -2.70 8.67
C PHE A 74 -5.35 -1.49 9.48
N LEU A 75 -4.05 -1.24 9.62
CA LEU A 75 -3.55 -0.02 10.24
C LEU A 75 -3.99 1.23 9.46
N ASN A 76 -3.94 1.17 8.12
CA ASN A 76 -4.38 2.25 7.25
C ASN A 76 -5.88 2.52 7.37
N ILE A 77 -6.70 1.45 7.36
CA ILE A 77 -8.15 1.54 7.63
C ILE A 77 -8.39 2.31 8.93
N ARG A 78 -7.73 1.92 10.01
CA ARG A 78 -7.91 2.56 11.32
C ARG A 78 -7.53 4.04 11.28
N TYR A 79 -6.46 4.41 10.59
CA TYR A 79 -6.09 5.81 10.43
C TYR A 79 -7.17 6.61 9.70
N VAL A 80 -7.70 6.07 8.60
CA VAL A 80 -8.78 6.73 7.86
C VAL A 80 -10.05 6.83 8.71
N GLU A 81 -10.41 5.77 9.43
CA GLU A 81 -11.56 5.76 10.37
C GLU A 81 -11.41 6.81 11.48
N MET A 82 -10.21 6.93 12.06
CA MET A 82 -9.92 7.94 13.08
C MET A 82 -9.99 9.37 12.55
N GLN A 83 -9.55 9.60 11.31
CA GLN A 83 -9.57 10.94 10.68
C GLN A 83 -10.97 11.34 10.17
N GLN A 84 -11.84 10.37 9.89
CA GLN A 84 -13.18 10.62 9.33
C GLN A 84 -14.26 10.94 10.37
N ASP A 85 -13.92 10.94 11.67
CA ASP A 85 -14.73 11.45 12.79
C ASP A 85 -16.24 11.15 12.66
N VAL A 86 -16.66 9.95 13.06
CA VAL A 86 -18.05 9.48 13.24
C VAL A 86 -19.10 10.16 12.33
N GLY A 87 -19.25 9.69 11.09
CA GLY A 87 -20.43 10.09 10.29
C GLY A 87 -20.34 9.90 8.78
N LYS A 88 -19.15 9.74 8.20
CA LYS A 88 -19.01 9.35 6.79
C LYS A 88 -18.83 7.84 6.68
N ASN A 89 -19.64 7.21 5.84
CA ASN A 89 -19.63 5.77 5.70
C ASN A 89 -18.29 5.31 5.11
N TYR A 90 -17.66 4.31 5.74
CA TYR A 90 -16.50 3.60 5.22
C TYR A 90 -16.67 3.13 3.75
N SER A 91 -17.92 2.99 3.29
CA SER A 91 -18.27 2.70 1.90
C SER A 91 -17.78 3.73 0.88
N ASP A 92 -17.50 4.96 1.30
CA ASP A 92 -17.01 6.03 0.42
C ASP A 92 -15.48 6.10 0.39
N THR A 93 -14.79 5.31 1.21
CA THR A 93 -13.33 5.20 1.17
C THR A 93 -12.94 4.32 -0.01
N ASP A 94 -12.20 4.92 -0.94
CA ASP A 94 -11.67 4.23 -2.10
C ASP A 94 -10.63 3.18 -1.66
N LYS A 95 -11.00 1.90 -1.82
CA LYS A 95 -10.18 0.77 -1.39
C LYS A 95 -8.87 0.70 -2.16
N ASP A 96 -8.86 1.12 -3.43
CA ASP A 96 -7.66 1.14 -4.23
C ASP A 96 -6.74 2.28 -3.78
N ALA A 97 -7.29 3.45 -3.40
CA ALA A 97 -6.50 4.50 -2.78
C ALA A 97 -5.82 4.01 -1.49
N LEU A 98 -6.57 3.29 -0.66
CA LEU A 98 -6.08 2.72 0.58
C LEU A 98 -5.01 1.64 0.34
N ALA A 99 -5.18 0.83 -0.70
CA ALA A 99 -4.18 -0.15 -1.10
C ALA A 99 -2.88 0.51 -1.55
N LEU A 100 -2.94 1.53 -2.40
CA LEU A 100 -1.76 2.30 -2.82
C LEU A 100 -1.01 2.90 -1.62
N ASP A 101 -1.74 3.48 -0.67
CA ASP A 101 -1.16 4.03 0.55
C ASP A 101 -0.52 2.94 1.42
N THR A 102 -1.07 1.73 1.41
CA THR A 102 -0.50 0.57 2.10
C THR A 102 0.83 0.15 1.48
N PHE A 103 0.93 0.11 0.14
CA PHE A 103 2.21 -0.14 -0.54
C PHE A 103 3.27 0.91 -0.19
N MET A 104 2.87 2.19 -0.16
CA MET A 104 3.77 3.28 0.24
C MET A 104 4.21 3.12 1.71
N MET A 105 3.30 2.76 2.61
CA MET A 105 3.61 2.51 4.02
C MET A 105 4.53 1.30 4.20
N MET A 106 4.35 0.22 3.45
CA MET A 106 5.23 -0.94 3.52
C MET A 106 6.66 -0.58 3.08
N ALA A 107 6.79 0.23 2.04
CA ALA A 107 8.08 0.73 1.59
C ALA A 107 8.77 1.63 2.61
N ASP A 108 8.01 2.47 3.33
CA ASP A 108 8.55 3.30 4.39
C ASP A 108 8.85 2.49 5.67
N MET A 109 8.02 1.49 5.98
CA MET A 109 8.26 0.52 7.06
C MET A 109 9.55 -0.27 6.82
N LYS A 110 9.88 -0.61 5.57
CA LYS A 110 11.16 -1.25 5.24
C LYS A 110 12.35 -0.37 5.62
N LYS A 111 12.23 0.96 5.48
CA LYS A 111 13.27 1.94 5.84
C LYS A 111 13.32 2.22 7.33
N ASN A 112 12.15 2.40 7.95
CA ASN A 112 12.00 2.82 9.35
C ASN A 112 11.00 1.91 10.11
N PRO A 113 11.33 0.62 10.32
CA PRO A 113 10.35 -0.35 10.81
C PRO A 113 9.85 -0.05 12.23
N GLU A 114 10.70 0.53 13.08
CA GLU A 114 10.40 0.78 14.50
C GLU A 114 9.19 1.70 14.69
N ILE A 115 9.01 2.70 13.81
CA ILE A 115 7.88 3.64 13.88
C ILE A 115 6.55 2.91 13.60
N TYR A 116 6.56 1.99 12.64
CA TYR A 116 5.36 1.24 12.23
C TYR A 116 5.05 0.11 13.21
N ILE A 117 6.07 -0.59 13.70
CA ILE A 117 5.90 -1.61 14.75
C ILE A 117 5.27 -0.96 15.98
N LYS A 118 5.80 0.18 16.42
CA LYS A 118 5.24 0.90 17.56
C LYS A 118 3.77 1.25 17.35
N LYS A 119 3.38 1.74 16.17
CA LYS A 119 1.96 2.03 15.83
C LYS A 119 1.08 0.78 15.78
N LEU A 120 1.62 -0.35 15.31
CA LEU A 120 0.91 -1.63 15.26
C LEU A 120 0.72 -2.22 16.66
N GLU A 121 1.73 -2.08 17.53
CA GLU A 121 1.72 -2.59 18.90
C GLU A 121 0.97 -1.70 19.89
N GLU A 122 1.02 -0.37 19.73
CA GLU A 122 0.36 0.59 20.61
C GLU A 122 -1.18 0.48 20.56
N GLY A 123 -1.75 -0.18 19.55
CA GLY A 123 -3.19 -0.33 19.41
C GLY A 123 -3.92 1.03 19.38
N PRO A 124 -5.26 1.07 19.44
CA PRO A 124 -5.95 2.35 19.65
C PRO A 124 -5.51 2.87 21.01
N GLY A 125 -4.71 3.93 21.02
CA GLY A 125 -4.21 4.53 22.26
C GLY A 125 -5.36 4.73 23.24
N MET A 126 -5.42 3.88 24.27
CA MET A 126 -6.17 4.12 25.49
C MET A 126 -5.43 5.16 26.35
N ASP A 127 -4.92 6.21 25.73
CA ASP A 127 -4.29 7.34 26.41
C ASP A 127 -5.14 8.59 26.18
N ARG A 128 -6.31 8.60 26.81
CA ARG A 128 -7.02 9.81 27.27
C ARG A 128 -8.21 9.49 28.19
N PHE A 129 -7.97 8.69 29.23
CA PHE A 129 -8.76 8.72 30.47
C PHE A 129 -7.83 8.41 31.66
N MET A 130 -6.89 9.33 31.96
CA MET A 130 -6.29 9.48 33.28
C MET A 130 -6.40 10.94 33.72
#